data_AF-A0A506UIT3-F1
#
_entry.id   AF-A0A506UIT3-F1
#
_cell.length_a   1.000
_cell.length_b   1.000
_cell.length_c   1.000
_cell.angle_alpha   90.00
_cell.angle_beta   90.00
_cell.angle_gamma   90.00
#
_symmetry.space_group_name_H-M   'P 1'
#
loop_
_entity.id
_entity.type
_entity.pdbx_description
1 polymer ?
#
loop_
_entity_poly.entity_id
_entity_poly.type
_entity_poly.pdbx_seq_one_letter_code
_entity_poly.pdbx_strand_id
1 'polypeptide(L)'
;MGERTPYKPDQTQALAAIERRRQVLAVSHADLAHTAGLSQATWRRIRREKRAFPAQVNALRYALRTIEKRRQVEDQSFPESDDV
;
A
#
# COMPACT_ATOMS: atom_id res chain seq x y z
N MET A 1 8.50 37.44 -4.35
CA MET A 1 7.32 36.57 -4.17
C MET A 1 7.80 35.30 -3.47
N GLY A 2 7.31 34.99 -2.27
CA GLY A 2 7.73 33.76 -1.58
C GLY A 2 7.15 32.52 -2.26
N GLU A 3 7.98 31.53 -2.54
CA GLU A 3 7.52 30.25 -3.08
C GLU A 3 6.51 29.61 -2.12
N ARG A 4 5.30 29.33 -2.61
CA ARG A 4 4.30 28.57 -1.86
C ARG A 4 4.82 27.14 -1.72
N THR A 5 5.31 26.78 -0.54
CA THR A 5 5.67 25.40 -0.25
C THR A 5 4.44 24.53 -0.49
N PRO A 6 4.52 23.53 -1.40
CA PRO A 6 3.37 22.68 -1.67
C PRO A 6 2.93 21.98 -0.39
N TYR A 7 1.62 22.05 -0.10
CA TYR A 7 0.99 21.54 1.12
C TYR A 7 1.31 20.06 1.44
N LYS A 8 1.69 19.28 0.43
CA LYS A 8 2.10 17.88 0.58
C LYS A 8 3.53 17.66 0.07
N PRO A 9 4.39 16.98 0.85
CA PRO A 9 5.75 16.67 0.43
C PRO A 9 5.76 15.66 -0.72
N ASP A 10 6.83 15.70 -1.52
CA ASP A 10 7.11 14.67 -2.52
C ASP A 10 7.43 13.34 -1.83
N GLN A 11 6.82 12.27 -2.33
CA GLN A 11 6.94 10.90 -1.83
C GLN A 11 7.24 9.91 -2.97
N THR A 12 7.76 10.39 -4.10
CA THR A 12 8.01 9.59 -5.32
C THR A 12 8.72 8.27 -5.02
N GLN A 13 9.83 8.31 -4.27
CA GLN A 13 10.61 7.10 -3.95
C GLN A 13 9.82 6.12 -3.07
N ALA A 14 9.16 6.63 -2.03
CA ALA A 14 8.36 5.81 -1.11
C ALA A 14 7.18 5.14 -1.83
N LEU A 15 6.49 5.89 -2.70
CA LEU A 15 5.38 5.38 -3.50
C LEU A 15 5.84 4.36 -4.55
N ALA A 16 7.03 4.54 -5.14
CA ALA A 16 7.60 3.55 -6.04
C ALA A 16 7.95 2.22 -5.32
N ALA A 17 8.44 2.29 -4.08
CA ALA A 17 8.67 1.10 -3.26
C ALA A 17 7.35 0.38 -2.91
N ILE A 18 6.32 1.14 -2.52
CA ILE A 18 4.97 0.60 -2.25
C ILE A 18 4.40 -0.08 -3.50
N GLU A 19 4.53 0.54 -4.67
CA GLU A 19 4.01 -0.02 -5.92
C GLU A 19 4.71 -1.31 -6.32
N ARG A 20 6.05 -1.35 -6.22
CA ARG A 20 6.83 -2.58 -6.45
C ARG A 20 6.38 -3.70 -5.50
N ARG A 21 6.23 -3.40 -4.22
CA ARG A 21 5.79 -4.39 -3.23
C ARG A 21 4.35 -4.86 -3.48
N ARG A 22 3.45 -3.96 -3.86
CA ARG A 22 2.07 -4.30 -4.27
C ARG A 22 2.07 -5.29 -5.44
N GLN A 23 2.89 -5.06 -6.46
CA GLN A 23 3.02 -5.93 -7.62
C GLN A 23 3.55 -7.31 -7.23
N VAL A 24 4.60 -7.38 -6.42
CA VAL A 24 5.15 -8.65 -5.91
C VAL A 24 4.11 -9.45 -5.13
N LEU A 25 3.29 -8.78 -4.31
CA LEU A 25 2.22 -9.43 -3.56
C LEU A 25 0.94 -9.62 -4.40
N ALA A 26 0.91 -9.26 -5.68
CA ALA A 26 -0.28 -9.32 -6.53
C ALA A 26 -1.54 -8.70 -5.87
N VAL A 27 -1.38 -7.58 -5.16
CA VAL A 27 -2.47 -6.91 -4.44
C VAL A 27 -3.15 -5.88 -5.36
N SER A 28 -4.48 -5.85 -5.42
CA SER A 28 -5.16 -4.84 -6.24
C SER A 28 -5.01 -3.44 -5.64
N HIS A 29 -5.11 -2.39 -6.48
CA HIS A 29 -5.10 -1.02 -5.95
C HIS A 29 -6.29 -0.73 -5.04
N ALA A 30 -7.44 -1.36 -5.29
CA ALA A 30 -8.64 -1.21 -4.48
C ALA A 30 -8.41 -1.79 -3.08
N ASP A 31 -7.86 -3.00 -2.99
CA ASP A 31 -7.62 -3.68 -1.70
C ASP A 31 -6.56 -2.97 -0.88
N LEU A 32 -5.48 -2.50 -1.53
CA LEU A 32 -4.45 -1.71 -0.86
C LEU A 32 -5.04 -0.41 -0.29
N ALA A 33 -5.84 0.31 -1.07
CA ALA A 33 -6.48 1.54 -0.61
C ALA A 33 -7.45 1.27 0.54
N HIS A 34 -8.30 0.26 0.40
CA HIS A 34 -9.27 -0.14 1.42
C HIS A 34 -8.57 -0.52 2.74
N THR A 35 -7.56 -1.38 2.67
CA THR A 35 -6.81 -1.83 3.86
C THR A 35 -6.03 -0.69 4.51
N ALA A 36 -5.57 0.29 3.72
CA ALA A 36 -4.91 1.49 4.24
C ALA A 36 -5.89 2.54 4.81
N GLY A 37 -7.20 2.28 4.77
CA GLY A 37 -8.22 3.25 5.21
C GLY A 37 -8.33 4.48 4.29
N LEU A 38 -7.94 4.34 3.02
CA LEU A 38 -7.97 5.41 2.02
C LEU A 38 -9.10 5.17 1.01
N SER A 39 -9.75 6.25 0.58
CA SER A 39 -10.63 6.15 -0.59
C SER A 39 -9.82 5.88 -1.86
N GLN A 40 -10.40 5.15 -2.81
CA GLN A 40 -9.75 4.90 -4.11
C GLN A 40 -9.39 6.20 -4.85
N ALA A 41 -10.23 7.24 -4.72
CA ALA A 41 -9.96 8.56 -5.27
C ALA A 41 -8.70 9.20 -4.66
N THR A 42 -8.55 9.13 -3.33
CA THR A 42 -7.35 9.61 -2.62
C THR A 42 -6.12 8.84 -3.08
N TRP A 43 -6.20 7.52 -3.16
CA TRP A 43 -5.09 6.69 -3.61
C TRP A 43 -4.68 7.00 -5.06
N ARG A 44 -5.65 7.12 -5.96
CA ARG A 44 -5.42 7.52 -7.36
C ARG A 44 -4.72 8.87 -7.45
N ARG A 45 -5.17 9.84 -6.65
CA ARG A 45 -4.57 11.18 -6.60
C ARG A 45 -3.12 11.14 -6.12
N ILE A 46 -2.84 10.43 -5.02
CA ILE A 46 -1.47 10.25 -4.49
C ILE A 46 -0.56 9.62 -5.55
N ARG A 47 -1.03 8.58 -6.25
CA ARG A 47 -0.26 7.93 -7.32
C ARG A 47 0.07 8.85 -8.49
N ARG A 48 -0.85 9.74 -8.86
CA ARG A 48 -0.68 10.70 -9.96
C ARG A 48 0.24 11.85 -9.56
N GLU A 49 -0.02 12.45 -8.40
CA GLU A 49 0.67 13.67 -7.93
C GLU A 49 2.01 13.35 -7.27
N LYS A 50 2.28 12.08 -6.93
CA LYS A 50 3.44 11.60 -6.17
C LYS A 50 3.65 12.30 -4.82
N ARG A 51 2.61 12.97 -4.33
CA ARG A 51 2.63 13.76 -3.10
C ARG A 51 1.63 13.22 -2.10
N ALA A 52 2.07 13.01 -0.88
CA ALA A 52 1.26 12.46 0.20
C ALA A 52 1.81 12.90 1.56
N PHE A 53 0.95 12.90 2.58
CA PHE A 53 1.43 13.04 3.94
C PHE A 53 2.17 11.77 4.38
N PRO A 54 3.20 11.88 5.25
CA PRO A 54 3.90 10.72 5.79
C PRO A 54 2.97 9.67 6.41
N ALA A 55 1.89 10.11 7.08
CA ALA A 55 0.88 9.22 7.64
C ALA A 55 0.20 8.34 6.58
N GLN A 56 -0.08 8.88 5.39
CA GLN A 56 -0.69 8.13 4.28
C GLN A 56 0.29 7.09 3.71
N VAL A 57 1.57 7.45 3.59
CA VAL A 57 2.63 6.53 3.16
C VAL A 57 2.79 5.38 4.17
N ASN A 58 2.78 5.70 5.46
CA ASN A 58 2.86 4.69 6.51
C ASN A 58 1.63 3.78 6.51
N ALA A 59 0.42 4.31 6.35
CA ALA A 59 -0.80 3.51 6.24
C ALA A 59 -0.73 2.50 5.08
N LEU A 60 -0.22 2.90 3.91
CA LEU A 60 -0.02 2.00 2.76
C LEU A 60 1.02 0.90 3.05
N ARG A 61 2.11 1.23 3.74
CA ARG A 61 3.12 0.24 4.14
C ARG A 61 2.54 -0.78 5.13
N TYR A 62 1.80 -0.32 6.13
CA TYR A 62 1.13 -1.20 7.09
C TYR A 62 0.10 -2.07 6.40
N ALA A 63 -0.68 -1.53 5.46
CA ALA A 63 -1.64 -2.31 4.68
C ALA A 63 -0.99 -3.47 3.93
N LEU A 64 0.12 -3.24 3.22
CA LEU A 64 0.86 -4.31 2.54
C LEU A 64 1.35 -5.38 3.51
N ARG A 65 1.91 -4.98 4.66
CA ARG A 65 2.37 -5.92 5.69
C ARG A 65 1.22 -6.75 6.25
N THR A 66 0.07 -6.14 6.48
CA THR A 66 -1.13 -6.84 6.97
C THR A 66 -1.63 -7.87 5.96
N ILE A 67 -1.69 -7.51 4.67
CA ILE A 67 -2.12 -8.42 3.61
C ILE A 67 -1.16 -9.61 3.49
N GLU A 68 0.15 -9.35 3.49
CA GLU A 68 1.16 -10.40 3.46
C GLU A 68 1.03 -11.35 4.65
N LYS A 69 0.87 -10.81 5.87
CA LYS A 69 0.71 -11.63 7.07
C LYS A 69 -0.55 -12.49 7.03
N ARG A 70 -1.67 -11.97 6.52
CA ARG A 70 -2.92 -12.74 6.38
C ARG A 70 -2.74 -13.93 5.45
N ARG A 71 -2.09 -13.73 4.29
CA ARG A 71 -1.81 -14.81 3.35
C ARG A 71 -0.90 -15.88 3.95
N GLN A 72 0.15 -15.48 4.67
CA GLN A 72 1.02 -16.44 5.35
C GLN A 72 0.26 -17.30 6.37
N VAL A 73 -0.69 -16.70 7.10
CA VAL A 73 -1.52 -17.45 8.06
C VAL A 73 -2.49 -18.38 7.32
N GLU A 74 -3.10 -17.94 6.22
CA GLU A 74 -3.96 -18.77 5.38
C GLU A 74 -3.17 -19.97 4.81
N ASP A 75 -1.99 -19.74 4.24
CA ASP A 75 -1.11 -20.80 3.72
C ASP A 75 -0.68 -21.79 4.81
N GLN A 76 -0.47 -21.34 6.05
CA GLN A 76 -0.11 -22.21 7.18
C GLN A 76 -1.30 -22.95 7.81
N SER A 77 -2.52 -22.43 7.65
CA SER A 77 -3.73 -23.02 8.26
C SER A 77 -4.31 -24.17 7.44
N PHE A 78 -3.87 -24.32 6.19
CA PHE A 78 -4.16 -25.47 5.33
C PHE A 78 -2.86 -26.19 4.97
N PRO A 79 -2.19 -26.88 5.91
CA PRO A 79 -1.17 -27.84 5.52
C PRO A 79 -1.86 -28.91 4.66
N GLU A 80 -1.31 -29.17 3.47
CA GLU A 80 -1.61 -30.35 2.66
C GLU A 80 -1.79 -31.55 3.59
N SER A 81 -3.03 -31.98 3.78
CA SER A 81 -3.30 -33.31 4.31
C SER A 81 -2.98 -34.26 3.16
N ASP A 82 -1.70 -34.56 3.04
CA ASP A 82 -1.19 -35.66 2.22
C ASP A 82 -1.66 -36.96 2.91
N ASP A 83 -2.61 -37.60 2.24
CA ASP A 83 -3.00 -39.01 2.26
C ASP A 83 -2.35 -39.93 3.31
N VAL A 84 -3.19 -40.53 4.18
CA VAL A 84 -3.03 -41.91 4.68
C VAL A 84 -4.39 -42.60 4.76
#